data_AF-K1TA24-F1
#
_entry.id   AF-K1TA24-F1
#
_cell.length_a   1.000
_cell.length_b   1.000
_cell.length_c   1.000
_cell.angle_alpha   90.00
_cell.angle_beta   90.00
_cell.angle_gamma   90.00
#
_symmetry.space_group_name_H-M   'P 1'
#
loop_
_entity.id
_entity.type
_entity.pdbx_description
1 polymer ?
#
loop_
_entity_poly.entity_id
_entity_poly.type
_entity_poly.pdbx_seq_one_letter_code
_entity_poly.pdbx_strand_id
1 'polypeptide(L)' 'TDMVTILKNLDRELVKGALSGARFKEYFFANCKCDKIAEAVKEVLA' A
#
# COMPACT_ATOMS: atom_id res chain seq x y z
N THR A 1 16.75 1.25 3.09
CA THR A 1 15.40 0.77 3.39
C THR A 1 14.63 0.63 2.10
N ASP A 2 14.01 -0.53 1.84
CA ASP A 2 13.18 -0.74 0.65
C ASP A 2 11.72 -0.30 0.89
N MET A 3 10.93 -0.23 -0.19
CA MET A 3 9.56 0.29 -0.14
C MET A 3 8.64 -0.51 0.79
N VAL A 4 8.79 -1.84 0.88
CA VAL A 4 7.98 -2.67 1.78
C VAL A 4 8.29 -2.33 3.23
N THR A 5 9.58 -2.20 3.56
CA THR A 5 9.99 -1.80 4.90
C THR A 5 9.50 -0.39 5.26
N ILE A 6 9.49 0.55 4.31
CA ILE A 6 8.95 1.91 4.54
C ILE A 6 7.44 1.84 4.83
N LEU A 7 6.66 1.18 3.98
CA LEU A 7 5.20 1.07 4.14
C LEU A 7 4.80 0.42 5.47
N LYS A 8 5.58 -0.55 5.95
CA LYS A 8 5.30 -1.25 7.22
C LYS A 8 5.65 -0.43 8.46
N ASN A 9 6.60 0.49 8.38
CA ASN A 9 7.09 1.28 9.52
C ASN A 9 6.54 2.72 9.58
N LEU A 10 5.90 3.19 8.52
CA LEU A 10 5.22 4.48 8.53
C LEU A 10 3.99 4.46 9.44
N ASP A 11 3.61 5.65 9.92
CA ASP A 11 2.37 5.85 10.67
C ASP A 11 1.16 5.28 9.90
N ARG A 12 0.37 4.45 10.57
CA ARG A 12 -0.67 3.65 9.90
C ARG A 12 -1.81 4.51 9.37
N GLU A 13 -2.18 5.56 10.10
CA GLU A 13 -3.26 6.47 9.70
C GLU A 13 -2.83 7.34 8.51
N LEU A 14 -1.58 7.80 8.50
CA LEU A 14 -1.01 8.52 7.36
C LEU A 14 -1.05 7.68 6.08
N VAL A 15 -0.59 6.43 6.14
CA VAL A 15 -0.58 5.58 4.94
C VAL A 15 -2.00 5.17 4.54
N LYS A 16 -2.88 4.81 5.48
CA LYS A 16 -4.30 4.53 5.16
C LYS A 16 -4.97 5.74 4.49
N GLY A 17 -4.71 6.95 4.99
CA GLY A 17 -5.18 8.20 4.39
C GLY A 17 -4.67 8.40 2.97
N ALA A 18 -3.37 8.18 2.73
CA ALA A 18 -2.78 8.28 1.39
C ALA A 18 -3.35 7.26 0.39
N LEU A 19 -3.75 6.07 0.86
CA LEU A 19 -4.30 4.99 0.02
C LEU A 19 -5.84 4.96 -0.04
N SER A 20 -6.51 5.95 0.57
CA SER A 20 -7.98 6.00 0.71
C SER A 20 -8.74 6.44 -0.55
N GLY A 21 -8.02 6.77 -1.64
CA GLY A 21 -8.63 7.21 -2.88
C GLY A 21 -9.62 6.18 -3.45
N ALA A 22 -10.79 6.63 -3.90
CA ALA A 22 -11.89 5.76 -4.32
C ALA A 22 -11.50 4.69 -5.38
N ARG A 23 -10.57 5.03 -6.28
CA ARG A 23 -10.06 4.12 -7.33
C ARG A 23 -8.64 3.61 -7.08
N PHE A 24 -8.09 3.87 -5.90
CA PHE A 24 -6.73 3.44 -5.57
C PHE A 24 -6.58 1.93 -5.71
N LYS A 25 -7.47 1.15 -5.07
CA LYS A 25 -7.42 -0.31 -5.11
C LYS A 25 -7.50 -0.85 -6.54
N GLU A 26 -8.43 -0.33 -7.35
CA GLU A 26 -8.60 -0.74 -8.75
C GLU A 26 -7.30 -0.52 -9.55
N TYR A 27 -6.79 0.71 -9.58
CA TYR A 27 -5.62 1.04 -10.39
C TYR A 27 -4.33 0.44 -9.86
N PHE A 28 -4.16 0.43 -8.54
CA PHE A 28 -2.95 -0.11 -7.92
C PHE A 28 -2.86 -1.62 -8.15
N PHE A 29 -3.88 -2.39 -7.79
CA PHE A 29 -3.81 -3.85 -7.90
C PHE A 29 -3.86 -4.34 -9.36
N ALA A 30 -4.49 -3.61 -10.28
CA ALA A 30 -4.46 -3.96 -11.70
C ALA A 30 -3.08 -3.77 -12.35
N ASN A 31 -2.23 -2.88 -11.83
CA ASN A 31 -0.97 -2.50 -12.46
C ASN A 31 0.28 -2.80 -11.63
N CYS A 32 0.13 -3.26 -10.39
CA CYS A 32 1.26 -3.56 -9.52
C CYS A 32 2.09 -4.71 -10.12
N LYS A 33 3.40 -4.48 -10.25
CA LYS A 33 4.36 -5.46 -10.80
C LYS A 33 5.21 -6.14 -9.72
N CYS A 34 4.91 -5.87 -8.45
CA CYS A 34 5.71 -6.38 -7.33
C CYS A 34 4.79 -6.92 -6.25
N ASP A 35 4.71 -8.25 -6.17
CA ASP A 35 3.86 -8.96 -5.21
C ASP A 35 4.15 -8.56 -3.77
N LYS A 36 5.43 -8.33 -3.41
CA LYS A 36 5.81 -7.91 -2.06
C LYS A 36 5.22 -6.56 -1.67
N ILE A 37 5.13 -5.62 -2.62
CA ILE A 37 4.51 -4.31 -2.37
C ILE A 37 2.99 -4.46 -2.32
N ALA A 38 2.41 -5.28 -3.20
CA ALA A 38 0.98 -5.56 -3.17
C ALA A 38 0.52 -6.15 -1.82
N GLU A 39 1.27 -7.12 -1.28
CA GLU A 39 1.00 -7.70 0.03
C GLU A 39 1.16 -6.67 1.15
N ALA A 40 2.22 -5.86 1.13
CA ALA A 40 2.40 -4.78 2.10
C ALA A 40 1.24 -3.78 2.09
N VAL A 41 0.73 -3.41 0.91
CA VAL A 41 -0.44 -2.53 0.77
C VAL A 41 -1.71 -3.19 1.28
N LYS A 42 -1.91 -4.50 1.05
CA LYS A 42 -3.04 -5.24 1.63
C LYS A 42 -2.97 -5.27 3.17
N GLU A 43 -1.81 -5.55 3.74
CA GLU A 43 -1.59 -5.50 5.20
C GLU A 43 -1.86 -4.10 5.77
N VAL A 44 -1.54 -3.04 5.02
CA VAL A 44 -1.82 -1.65 5.42
C VAL A 44 -3.31 -1.35 5.41
N LEU A 45 -4.04 -1.86 4.42
CA LEU A 45 -5.46 -1.59 4.21
C LEU A 45 -6.41 -2.51 5.00
N ALA A 46 -5.89 -3.55 5.65
CA ALA A 46 -6.61 -4.35 6.64
C ALA A 46 -6.91 -3.53 7.91
#